data_AF-A0AA95S561-F1
#
_entry.id   AF-A0AA95S561-F1
#
_cell.length_a   1.000
_cell.length_b   1.000
_cell.length_c   1.000
_cell.angle_alpha   90.00
_cell.angle_beta   90.00
_cell.angle_gamma   90.00
#
_symmetry.space_group_name_H-M   'P 1'
#
loop_
_entity.id
_entity.type
_entity.pdbx_description
1 polymer ?
#
loop_
_entity_poly.entity_id
_entity_poly.type
_entity_poly.pdbx_seq_one_letter_code
_entity_poly.pdbx_strand_id
1 'polypeptide(L)'
;MEIKEVKLSVHAWENSESVKFIITLLNNTDSEKIFIFRTGQQYDIHVLNPEGKEVYRYSKDRFFTQAIEYVNFAPGEARKWEGTWDYKCDGKRVEPGEYIVLVNLVGKEEGVKTPIAKDMFTVS
;
A
#
# COMPACT_ATOMS: atom_id res chain seq x y z
N MET A 1 24.60 0.21 -12.03
CA MET A 1 24.47 -0.57 -10.78
C MET A 1 23.05 -0.40 -10.29
N GLU A 2 22.36 -1.50 -10.03
CA GLU A 2 21.02 -1.44 -9.43
C GLU A 2 21.15 -1.08 -7.96
N ILE A 3 20.35 -0.12 -7.48
CA ILE A 3 20.35 0.25 -6.06
C ILE A 3 19.65 -0.87 -5.28
N LYS A 4 20.39 -1.47 -4.34
CA LYS A 4 19.89 -2.48 -3.42
C LYS A 4 19.21 -1.79 -2.24
N GLU A 5 17.88 -1.77 -2.26
CA GLU A 5 17.05 -1.12 -1.26
C GLU A 5 15.80 -1.96 -0.98
N VAL A 6 15.10 -1.65 0.11
CA VAL A 6 13.75 -2.20 0.30
C VAL A 6 12.82 -1.52 -0.70
N LYS A 7 12.11 -2.31 -1.51
CA LYS A 7 11.20 -1.80 -2.55
C LYS A 7 9.77 -2.16 -2.19
N LEU A 8 8.90 -1.15 -2.13
CA LEU A 8 7.46 -1.34 -2.10
C LEU A 8 6.94 -1.16 -3.53
N SER A 9 6.10 -2.08 -3.97
CA SER A 9 5.33 -1.96 -5.20
C SER A 9 3.85 -2.18 -4.92
N VAL A 10 3.02 -1.55 -5.75
CA VAL A 10 1.59 -1.81 -5.79
C VAL A 10 1.22 -2.04 -7.25
N HIS A 11 0.37 -3.02 -7.50
CA HIS A 11 -0.27 -3.20 -8.79
C HIS A 11 -1.79 -3.18 -8.63
N ALA A 12 -2.46 -2.35 -9.41
CA ALA A 12 -3.91 -2.26 -9.45
C ALA A 12 -4.50 -3.22 -10.49
N TRP A 13 -5.53 -3.95 -10.10
CA TRP A 13 -6.30 -4.85 -10.94
C TRP A 13 -7.76 -4.40 -10.91
N GLU A 14 -8.11 -3.47 -11.78
CA GLU A 14 -9.47 -2.96 -11.93
C GLU A 14 -10.40 -3.94 -12.64
N ASN A 15 -11.65 -3.93 -12.21
CA ASN A 15 -12.79 -4.43 -12.98
C ASN A 15 -13.94 -3.42 -12.88
N SER A 16 -15.14 -3.77 -13.35
CA SER A 16 -16.31 -2.88 -13.34
C SER A 16 -16.84 -2.56 -11.94
N GLU A 17 -16.58 -3.37 -10.93
CA GLU A 17 -17.17 -3.24 -9.59
C GLU A 17 -16.17 -2.80 -8.52
N SER A 18 -14.91 -3.18 -8.67
CA SER A 18 -13.86 -2.90 -7.71
C SER A 18 -12.47 -2.94 -8.33
N VAL A 19 -11.50 -2.40 -7.60
CA VAL A 19 -10.07 -2.56 -7.88
C VAL A 19 -9.42 -3.35 -6.75
N LYS A 20 -8.62 -4.35 -7.12
CA LYS A 20 -7.75 -5.06 -6.19
C LYS A 20 -6.34 -4.48 -6.27
N PHE A 21 -5.78 -4.11 -5.12
CA PHE A 21 -4.40 -3.63 -4.98
C PHE A 21 -3.53 -4.76 -4.46
N ILE A 22 -2.57 -5.21 -5.26
CA ILE A 22 -1.55 -6.18 -4.85
C ILE A 22 -0.32 -5.41 -4.39
N ILE A 23 -0.06 -5.41 -3.09
CA ILE A 23 1.05 -4.69 -2.46
C ILE A 23 2.16 -5.68 -2.18
N THR A 24 3.38 -5.39 -2.63
CA THR A 24 4.55 -6.24 -2.38
C THR A 24 5.67 -5.42 -1.75
N LEU A 25 6.17 -5.86 -0.59
CA LEU A 25 7.41 -5.34 -0.02
C LEU A 25 8.51 -6.38 -0.23
N LEU A 26 9.55 -5.99 -0.96
CA LEU A 26 10.73 -6.81 -1.24
C LEU A 26 11.95 -6.23 -0.50
N ASN A 27 12.62 -7.05 0.30
CA ASN A 27 13.95 -6.73 0.77
C ASN A 27 15.00 -7.04 -0.32
N ASN A 28 15.31 -6.08 -1.19
CA ASN A 28 16.34 -6.24 -2.23
C ASN A 28 17.75 -5.87 -1.71
N THR A 29 17.95 -5.83 -0.39
CA THR A 29 19.26 -5.58 0.24
C THR A 29 19.99 -6.90 0.52
N ASP A 30 21.29 -6.81 0.81
CA ASP A 30 22.11 -7.97 1.18
C ASP A 30 22.05 -8.29 2.67
N SER A 31 21.21 -7.58 3.43
CA SER A 31 21.09 -7.69 4.88
C SER A 31 19.65 -7.96 5.29
N GLU A 32 19.48 -8.61 6.43
CA GLU A 32 18.18 -8.72 7.08
C GLU A 32 17.58 -7.34 7.41
N LYS A 33 16.23 -7.24 7.31
CA LYS A 33 15.48 -6.02 7.63
C LYS A 33 14.34 -6.34 8.59
N ILE A 34 14.30 -5.63 9.71
CA ILE A 34 13.28 -5.81 10.75
C ILE A 34 12.39 -4.57 10.79
N PHE A 35 11.17 -4.70 10.30
CA PHE A 35 10.17 -3.64 10.37
C PHE A 35 9.37 -3.74 11.67
N ILE A 36 9.27 -2.62 12.38
CA ILE A 36 8.50 -2.48 13.61
C ILE A 36 7.16 -1.84 13.27
N PHE A 37 6.07 -2.58 13.50
CA PHE A 37 4.71 -2.10 13.39
C PHE A 37 4.18 -1.86 14.81
N ARG A 38 3.71 -0.65 15.10
CA ARG A 38 3.22 -0.29 16.46
C ARG A 38 1.74 -0.62 16.68
N THR A 39 1.05 -1.00 15.62
CA THR A 39 -0.35 -1.42 15.62
C THR A 39 -0.52 -2.56 14.61
N GLY A 40 -1.69 -3.20 14.57
CA GLY A 40 -2.03 -4.17 13.54
C GLY A 40 -2.07 -3.62 12.11
N GLN A 41 -1.94 -2.30 11.90
CA GLN A 41 -1.90 -1.70 10.57
C GLN A 41 -0.53 -1.93 9.91
N GLN A 42 -0.53 -2.63 8.76
CA GLN A 42 0.69 -2.93 8.00
C GLN A 42 0.97 -1.88 6.90
N TYR A 43 -0.08 -1.38 6.26
CA TYR A 43 -0.01 -0.41 5.18
C TYR A 43 -1.17 0.59 5.29
N ASP A 44 -1.08 1.70 4.57
CA ASP A 44 -2.23 2.57 4.27
C ASP A 44 -2.33 2.74 2.76
N ILE A 45 -3.57 2.73 2.24
CA ILE A 45 -3.87 2.92 0.83
C ILE A 45 -4.65 4.21 0.71
N HIS A 46 -4.22 5.08 -0.18
CA HIS A 46 -4.89 6.32 -0.52
C HIS A 46 -5.20 6.30 -2.01
N VAL A 47 -6.42 6.66 -2.38
CA VAL A 47 -6.79 6.81 -3.79
C VAL A 47 -7.14 8.25 -4.07
N LEU A 48 -6.51 8.81 -5.10
CA LEU A 48 -6.76 10.16 -5.60
C LEU A 48 -7.54 10.09 -6.91
N ASN A 49 -8.52 10.97 -7.07
CA ASN A 49 -9.26 11.16 -8.30
C ASN A 49 -8.43 11.98 -9.34
N PRO A 50 -8.93 12.18 -10.57
CA PRO A 50 -8.22 12.97 -11.60
C PRO A 50 -7.87 14.41 -11.17
N GLU A 51 -8.62 14.99 -10.24
CA GLU A 51 -8.38 16.33 -9.70
C GLU A 51 -7.34 16.34 -8.56
N GLY A 52 -6.80 15.17 -8.19
CA GLY A 52 -5.85 15.00 -7.08
C GLY A 52 -6.50 14.96 -5.70
N LYS A 53 -7.82 14.85 -5.61
CA LYS A 53 -8.56 14.76 -4.34
C LYS A 53 -8.62 13.31 -3.85
N GLU A 54 -8.36 13.11 -2.56
CA GLU A 54 -8.53 11.81 -1.90
C GLU A 54 -10.01 11.41 -1.85
N VAL A 55 -10.31 10.24 -2.42
CA VAL A 55 -11.67 9.66 -2.47
C VAL A 55 -11.79 8.35 -1.70
N TYR A 56 -10.67 7.75 -1.31
CA TYR A 56 -10.62 6.58 -0.45
C TYR A 56 -9.34 6.54 0.37
N ARG A 57 -9.48 6.12 1.63
CA ARG A 57 -8.37 5.86 2.54
C ARG A 57 -8.65 4.62 3.35
N TYR A 58 -7.78 3.62 3.23
CA TYR A 58 -7.94 2.31 3.86
C TYR A 58 -8.12 2.39 5.37
N SER A 59 -7.38 3.27 6.04
CA SER A 59 -7.44 3.45 7.49
C SER A 59 -8.69 4.18 8.02
N LYS A 60 -9.46 4.90 7.18
CA LYS A 60 -10.56 5.77 7.65
C LYS A 60 -11.69 4.98 8.34
N ASP A 61 -11.97 3.77 7.86
CA ASP A 61 -13.09 2.94 8.34
C ASP A 61 -12.63 1.65 9.04
N ARG A 62 -11.38 1.64 9.53
CA ARG A 62 -10.78 0.45 10.16
C ARG A 62 -10.20 0.76 11.52
N PHE A 63 -10.45 -0.15 12.45
CA PHE A 63 -9.78 -0.19 13.75
C PHE A 63 -8.63 -1.20 13.70
N PHE A 64 -7.50 -0.82 14.28
CA PHE A 64 -6.31 -1.67 14.34
C PHE A 64 -5.98 -2.00 15.79
N THR A 65 -5.57 -3.25 16.01
CA THR A 65 -5.14 -3.72 17.33
C THR A 65 -3.92 -2.94 17.81
N GLN A 66 -3.83 -2.70 19.11
CA GLN A 66 -2.68 -2.07 19.74
C GLN A 66 -1.69 -3.16 20.17
N ALA A 67 -0.92 -3.65 19.21
CA ALA A 67 0.14 -4.62 19.44
C ALA A 67 1.37 -4.23 18.61
N ILE A 68 2.54 -4.27 19.25
CA ILE A 68 3.81 -4.08 18.57
C ILE A 68 4.20 -5.41 17.93
N GLU A 69 4.46 -5.39 16.63
CA GLU A 69 4.93 -6.55 15.87
C GLU A 69 6.30 -6.24 15.26
N TYR A 70 7.20 -7.22 15.35
CA TYR A 70 8.51 -7.19 14.71
C TYR A 70 8.47 -8.17 13.54
N VAL A 71 8.59 -7.63 12.34
CA VAL A 71 8.50 -8.42 11.12
C VAL A 71 9.86 -8.48 10.47
N ASN A 72 10.38 -9.70 10.38
CA ASN A 72 11.64 -9.97 9.72
C ASN A 72 11.47 -10.15 8.20
N PHE A 73 12.46 -9.68 7.44
CA PHE A 73 12.62 -9.90 6.01
C PHE A 73 14.07 -10.27 5.71
N ALA A 74 14.30 -11.53 5.33
CA ALA A 74 15.61 -11.99 4.86
C ALA A 74 16.01 -11.31 3.54
N PRO A 75 17.30 -11.31 3.15
CA PRO A 75 17.73 -10.87 1.82
C PRO A 75 16.93 -11.59 0.71
N GLY A 76 16.29 -10.82 -0.17
CA GLY A 76 15.45 -11.33 -1.25
C GLY A 76 14.04 -11.75 -0.84
N GLU A 77 13.68 -11.70 0.45
CA GLU A 77 12.34 -12.04 0.91
C GLU A 77 11.31 -10.99 0.47
N ALA A 78 10.15 -11.48 0.03
CA ALA A 78 9.01 -10.65 -0.33
C ALA A 78 7.76 -11.04 0.47
N ARG A 79 7.04 -10.03 0.96
CA ARG A 79 5.71 -10.20 1.54
C ARG A 79 4.67 -9.51 0.68
N LYS A 80 3.52 -10.16 0.52
CA LYS A 80 2.40 -9.67 -0.27
C LYS A 80 1.19 -9.41 0.63
N TRP A 81 0.47 -8.33 0.32
CA TRP A 81 -0.83 -8.02 0.88
C TRP A 81 -1.81 -7.67 -0.23
N GLU A 82 -3.10 -7.86 0.06
CA GLU A 82 -4.18 -7.46 -0.84
C GLU A 82 -5.07 -6.41 -0.15
N GLY A 83 -5.39 -5.36 -0.90
CA GLY A 83 -6.43 -4.38 -0.56
C GLY A 83 -7.49 -4.35 -1.66
N THR A 84 -8.71 -3.93 -1.33
CA THR A 84 -9.78 -3.77 -2.32
C THR A 84 -10.54 -2.49 -2.04
N TRP A 85 -10.95 -1.81 -3.11
CA TRP A 85 -11.86 -0.67 -3.05
C TRP A 85 -12.98 -0.84 -4.08
N ASP A 86 -14.22 -0.60 -3.68
CA ASP A 86 -15.44 -0.80 -4.46
C ASP A 86 -15.87 0.46 -5.24
N TYR A 87 -14.91 1.36 -5.47
CA TYR A 87 -15.10 2.65 -6.14
C TYR A 87 -16.09 3.59 -5.45
N LYS A 88 -16.33 3.44 -4.14
CA LYS A 88 -17.20 4.36 -3.40
C LYS A 88 -16.45 5.39 -2.57
N CYS A 89 -16.93 6.62 -2.65
CA CYS A 89 -16.60 7.72 -1.76
C CYS A 89 -17.90 8.15 -1.06
N ASP A 90 -17.93 8.14 0.27
CA ASP A 90 -19.11 8.48 1.08
C ASP A 90 -20.40 7.73 0.62
N GLY A 91 -20.24 6.44 0.29
CA GLY A 91 -21.33 5.55 -0.12
C GLY A 91 -21.80 5.69 -1.57
N LYS A 92 -21.25 6.64 -2.34
CA LYS A 92 -21.57 6.84 -3.76
C LYS A 92 -20.42 6.39 -4.65
N ARG A 93 -20.75 5.78 -5.78
CA ARG A 93 -19.74 5.43 -6.80
C ARG A 93 -19.08 6.72 -7.32
N VAL A 94 -17.77 6.70 -7.46
CA VAL A 94 -17.00 7.80 -8.06
C VAL A 94 -17.21 7.85 -9.58
N GLU A 95 -16.94 9.01 -10.17
CA GLU A 95 -17.03 9.19 -11.62
C GLU A 95 -15.99 8.36 -12.38
N PRO A 96 -16.27 7.89 -13.60
CA PRO A 96 -15.27 7.25 -14.45
C PRO A 96 -14.06 8.16 -14.71
N GLY A 97 -12.88 7.56 -14.85
CA GLY A 97 -11.64 8.31 -15.10
C GLY A 97 -10.39 7.58 -14.63
N GLU A 98 -9.24 8.24 -14.78
CA GLU A 98 -7.95 7.75 -14.29
C GLU A 98 -7.74 8.14 -12.83
N TYR A 99 -7.44 7.14 -12.01
CA TYR A 99 -7.20 7.30 -10.58
C TYR A 99 -5.76 6.91 -10.25
N ILE A 100 -5.24 7.47 -9.16
CA ILE A 100 -3.92 7.14 -8.63
C ILE A 100 -4.11 6.43 -7.31
N VAL A 101 -3.50 5.25 -7.16
CA VAL A 101 -3.32 4.64 -5.85
C VAL A 101 -1.94 5.00 -5.31
N LEU A 102 -1.88 5.43 -4.05
CA LEU A 102 -0.67 5.64 -3.28
C LEU A 102 -0.71 4.67 -2.10
N VAL A 103 0.38 3.93 -1.89
CA VAL A 103 0.54 3.02 -0.76
C VAL A 103 1.78 3.39 0.01
N ASN A 104 1.67 3.44 1.33
CA ASN A 104 2.83 3.52 2.22
C ASN A 104 2.83 2.36 3.20
N LEU A 105 4.01 1.84 3.48
CA LEU A 105 4.19 0.91 4.61
C LEU A 105 4.11 1.70 5.92
N VAL A 106 3.42 1.17 6.92
CA VAL A 106 3.32 1.80 8.25
C VAL A 106 4.53 1.48 9.11
N GLY A 107 5.06 0.26 8.97
CA GLY A 107 6.21 -0.22 9.71
C GLY A 107 7.46 0.62 9.44
N LYS A 108 8.32 0.71 10.46
CA LYS A 108 9.59 1.45 10.39
C LYS A 108 10.76 0.50 10.60
N GLU A 109 11.83 0.72 9.85
CA GLU A 109 13.12 0.08 10.06
C GLU A 109 14.18 1.19 10.10
N GLU A 110 15.24 1.00 10.90
CA GLU A 110 16.29 1.98 11.09
C GLU A 110 17.20 2.10 9.85
N GLY A 111 17.21 3.28 9.24
CA GLY A 111 18.02 3.55 8.04
C GLY A 111 17.27 3.31 6.73
N VAL A 112 16.09 2.69 6.75
CA VAL A 112 15.18 2.64 5.60
C VAL A 112 14.19 3.80 5.63
N LYS A 113 14.21 4.62 4.58
CA LYS A 113 13.14 5.60 4.32
C LYS A 113 11.81 4.86 4.18
N THR A 114 10.71 5.49 4.62
CA THR A 114 9.38 4.85 4.55
C THR A 114 9.08 4.40 3.12
N PRO A 115 8.93 3.09 2.88
CA PRO A 115 8.64 2.60 1.54
C PRO A 115 7.27 3.11 1.09
N ILE A 116 7.25 3.68 -0.11
CA ILE A 116 6.04 4.17 -0.78
C ILE A 116 5.97 3.58 -2.19
N ALA A 117 4.75 3.37 -2.66
CA ALA A 117 4.48 2.90 -4.01
C ALA A 117 3.29 3.66 -4.59
N LYS A 118 3.24 3.74 -5.91
CA LYS A 118 2.11 4.29 -6.63
C LYS A 118 1.81 3.46 -7.87
N ASP A 119 0.54 3.43 -8.27
CA ASP A 119 0.11 2.90 -9.55
C ASP A 119 -1.09 3.73 -10.06
N MET A 120 -1.39 3.60 -11.35
CA MET A 120 -2.56 4.23 -11.98
C MET A 120 -3.54 3.15 -12.43
N PHE A 121 -4.83 3.42 -12.34
CA PHE A 121 -5.88 2.50 -12.78
C PHE A 121 -7.09 3.29 -13.29
N THR A 122 -7.90 2.65 -14.12
CA THR A 122 -9.09 3.28 -14.69
C THR A 122 -10.36 2.76 -14.03
N VAL A 123 -11.24 3.69 -13.63
CA VAL A 123 -12.63 3.36 -13.29
C VAL A 123 -13.48 3.58 -14.55
N SER A 124 -14.22 2.54 -14.94
CA SER A 124 -15.18 2.56 -16.05
C SER A 124 -16.64 2.65 -15.58
#